data_AF-A0AAD2FK43-F1
#
_entry.id   AF-A0AAD2FK43-F1
#
_cell.length_a   1.000
_cell.length_b   1.000
_cell.length_c   1.000
_cell.angle_alpha   90.00
_cell.angle_beta   90.00
_cell.angle_gamma   90.00
#
_symmetry.space_group_name_H-M   'P 1'
#
loop_
_entity.id
_entity.type
_entity.pdbx_description
1 polymer ?
#
loop_
_entity_poly.entity_id
_entity_poly.type
_entity_poly.pdbx_seq_one_letter_code
_entity_poly.pdbx_strand_id
1 'polypeptide(L)'
;MVQHSKCLILVAFFRVLSTTSFLLPERTITNQKFRSFEPQLPNLSSRGPIAALNAGGGKDLSSSSRERREEENRRKKRKDDVVIGKTSAKKGEKDYALDPEATEQEFLRQASNIEQKVFLMTSNGKKLLNSLRLEEADKAFDSVLELKPNVYLWQAGIVKFYLGNIGEAGEIFVRNAQRYETKFGLQGSEERIWRHACELKLLYSMSVSERKTLKKNKNIGALIPSIPEFKRDDIFAKETRQVVKITRDLFESSVEGNFPNEILSKAQLLFFARGGTSTHDRKLWKLTAWYYLGLYNDVTGNVDESRKCMKMALKLCPSSGKSDDIVHTLPLLHMSVREWFDDSGFDDDPLEDDPFYRDHSGSVLTTADVASIDRYIEKCIRGGVTKLSMVELRQALRIIGLKTDGSKQDLRERLFLSLKAEAQSFGSGNIP
;
A
#
# COMPACT_ATOMS: atom_id res chain seq x y z
N MET A 1 -28.87 6.68 7.90
CA MET A 1 -28.69 5.95 6.62
C MET A 1 -27.84 6.68 5.56
N VAL A 2 -27.47 7.96 5.73
CA VAL A 2 -26.70 8.73 4.71
C VAL A 2 -25.17 8.67 4.91
N GLN A 3 -24.67 8.07 6.01
CA GLN A 3 -23.22 7.96 6.28
C GLN A 3 -22.53 6.77 5.58
N HIS A 4 -23.23 5.69 5.25
CA HIS A 4 -22.60 4.52 4.62
C HIS A 4 -22.23 4.72 3.15
N SER A 5 -22.95 5.55 2.40
CA SER A 5 -22.67 5.79 0.98
C SER A 5 -21.42 6.66 0.74
N LYS A 6 -21.02 7.49 1.70
CA LYS A 6 -19.80 8.32 1.58
C LYS A 6 -18.50 7.50 1.77
N CYS A 7 -18.54 6.42 2.57
CA CYS A 7 -17.40 5.52 2.74
C CYS A 7 -17.10 4.69 1.48
N LEU A 8 -18.13 4.23 0.76
CA LEU A 8 -17.96 3.39 -0.44
C LEU A 8 -17.30 4.13 -1.62
N ILE A 9 -17.56 5.44 -1.77
CA ILE A 9 -16.96 6.26 -2.84
C ILE A 9 -15.47 6.52 -2.56
N LEU A 10 -15.07 6.71 -1.30
CA LEU A 10 -13.66 6.85 -0.91
C LEU A 10 -12.88 5.55 -1.14
N VAL A 11 -13.44 4.39 -0.79
CA VAL A 11 -12.78 3.08 -0.99
C VAL A 11 -12.58 2.74 -2.47
N ALA A 12 -13.55 3.06 -3.34
CA ALA A 12 -13.42 2.87 -4.79
C ALA A 12 -12.37 3.83 -5.40
N PHE A 13 -12.29 5.08 -4.93
CA PHE A 13 -11.25 6.03 -5.35
C PHE A 13 -9.85 5.54 -4.94
N PHE A 14 -9.69 4.98 -3.74
CA PHE A 14 -8.40 4.48 -3.27
C PHE A 14 -7.91 3.22 -4.01
N ARG A 15 -8.82 2.34 -4.46
CA ARG A 15 -8.45 1.17 -5.28
C ARG A 15 -7.93 1.57 -6.65
N VAL A 16 -8.49 2.63 -7.25
CA VAL A 16 -7.98 3.24 -8.49
C VAL A 16 -6.65 3.96 -8.22
N LEU A 17 -6.47 4.62 -7.07
CA LEU A 17 -5.25 5.35 -6.72
C LEU A 17 -4.02 4.46 -6.41
N SER A 18 -4.23 3.21 -5.97
CA SER A 18 -3.14 2.22 -5.78
C SER A 18 -2.59 1.70 -7.12
N THR A 19 -3.46 1.57 -8.13
CA THR A 19 -3.12 0.97 -9.42
C THR A 19 -2.77 1.99 -10.51
N THR A 20 -3.30 3.22 -10.46
CA THR A 20 -3.04 4.27 -11.48
C THR A 20 -1.93 5.22 -11.04
N SER A 21 -0.86 5.29 -11.83
CA SER A 21 0.19 6.29 -11.69
C SER A 21 -0.38 7.64 -12.14
N PHE A 22 -0.85 8.46 -11.21
CA PHE A 22 -1.47 9.74 -11.55
C PHE A 22 -0.45 10.74 -12.09
N LEU A 23 -0.62 11.09 -13.36
CA LEU A 23 -0.18 12.35 -13.93
C LEU A 23 -1.25 13.40 -13.60
N LEU A 24 -1.15 14.04 -12.43
CA LEU A 24 -1.92 15.26 -12.19
C LEU A 24 -1.06 16.47 -12.59
N PRO A 25 -1.66 17.49 -13.21
CA PRO A 25 -0.95 18.73 -13.51
C PRO A 25 -0.53 19.40 -12.19
N GLU A 26 0.75 19.75 -12.08
CA GLU A 26 1.25 20.61 -11.01
C GLU A 26 0.57 21.97 -11.16
N ARG A 27 -0.44 22.24 -10.32
CA ARG A 27 -0.91 23.62 -10.16
C ARG A 27 0.10 24.33 -9.28
N THR A 28 1.00 25.08 -9.90
CA THR A 28 1.74 26.15 -9.24
C THR A 28 0.71 27.16 -8.76
N ILE A 29 0.48 27.24 -7.44
CA ILE A 29 -0.36 28.29 -6.85
C ILE A 29 0.46 29.58 -6.86
N THR A 30 0.49 30.27 -7.99
CA THR A 30 0.86 31.69 -8.03
C THR A 30 -0.39 32.52 -7.78
N ASN A 31 -0.42 33.24 -6.66
CA ASN A 31 -1.42 34.25 -6.35
C ASN A 31 -1.39 35.36 -7.41
N GLN A 32 -2.18 35.24 -8.46
CA GLN A 32 -2.40 36.31 -9.44
C GLN A 32 -3.90 36.53 -9.59
N LYS A 33 -4.35 37.72 -9.17
CA LYS A 33 -5.71 38.23 -9.35
C LYS A 33 -6.08 38.16 -10.84
N PHE A 34 -7.00 37.27 -11.21
CA PHE A 34 -7.61 37.29 -12.54
C PHE A 34 -8.55 38.48 -12.65
N ARG A 35 -8.16 39.48 -13.45
CA ARG A 35 -9.09 40.42 -14.09
C ARG A 35 -9.85 39.64 -15.16
N SER A 36 -11.17 39.83 -15.19
CA SER A 36 -12.08 39.32 -16.22
C SER A 36 -11.65 39.81 -17.61
N PHE A 37 -11.24 38.89 -18.46
CA PHE A 37 -11.08 39.11 -19.89
C PHE A 37 -12.32 38.53 -20.60
N GLU A 38 -13.15 39.40 -21.15
CA GLU A 38 -14.15 39.06 -22.16
C GLU A 38 -13.45 38.92 -23.52
N PRO A 39 -13.53 37.77 -24.20
CA PRO A 39 -13.11 37.68 -25.59
C PRO A 39 -14.26 38.12 -26.49
N GLN A 40 -14.08 39.24 -27.20
CA GLN A 40 -14.89 39.61 -28.36
C GLN A 40 -14.63 38.61 -29.48
N LEU A 41 -15.69 37.91 -29.91
CA LEU A 41 -15.66 37.07 -31.11
C LEU A 41 -15.89 37.93 -32.36
N PRO A 42 -15.23 37.62 -33.50
CA PRO A 42 -15.47 38.32 -34.75
C PRO A 42 -16.83 37.96 -35.35
N ASN A 43 -17.54 39.00 -35.79
CA ASN A 43 -18.75 38.94 -36.59
C ASN A 43 -18.49 38.19 -37.91
N LEU A 44 -19.05 37.00 -38.06
CA LEU A 44 -19.27 36.34 -39.34
C LEU A 44 -20.77 36.33 -39.64
N SER A 45 -21.22 37.46 -40.17
CA SER A 45 -22.47 37.60 -40.90
C SER A 45 -22.32 36.99 -42.31
N SER A 46 -23.43 36.46 -42.83
CA SER A 46 -23.68 35.97 -44.19
C SER A 46 -23.43 34.47 -44.48
N ARG A 47 -24.37 33.62 -44.04
CA ARG A 47 -24.85 32.47 -44.83
C ARG A 47 -26.37 32.36 -44.69
N GLY A 48 -27.06 32.36 -45.84
CA GLY A 48 -28.51 32.42 -45.96
C GLY A 48 -29.24 31.16 -45.47
N PRO A 49 -30.58 31.18 -45.54
CA PRO A 49 -31.43 30.14 -44.97
C PRO A 49 -31.31 28.85 -45.78
N ILE A 50 -30.71 27.82 -45.17
CA ILE A 50 -30.79 26.46 -45.70
C ILE A 50 -32.15 25.90 -45.31
N ALA A 51 -32.98 25.70 -46.32
CA ALA A 51 -34.28 25.08 -46.22
C ALA A 51 -34.19 23.71 -45.54
N ALA A 52 -35.10 23.48 -44.59
CA ALA A 52 -35.27 22.22 -43.90
C ALA A 52 -35.76 21.15 -44.89
N LEU A 53 -34.85 20.29 -45.33
CA LEU A 53 -35.20 18.99 -45.89
C LEU A 53 -35.43 18.02 -44.74
N ASN A 54 -36.70 17.86 -44.38
CA ASN A 54 -37.23 16.71 -43.66
C ASN A 54 -37.02 15.46 -44.51
N ALA A 55 -35.85 14.82 -44.36
CA ALA A 55 -35.64 13.46 -44.81
C ALA A 55 -35.69 12.54 -43.59
N GLY A 56 -36.87 11.95 -43.37
CA GLY A 56 -37.09 10.88 -42.41
C GLY A 56 -36.29 9.64 -42.82
N GLY A 57 -35.05 9.56 -42.35
CA GLY A 57 -34.23 8.36 -42.37
C GLY A 57 -33.72 8.13 -40.96
N GLY A 58 -34.52 7.44 -40.14
CA GLY A 58 -34.13 7.03 -38.80
C GLY A 58 -32.97 6.04 -38.89
N LYS A 59 -31.74 6.54 -39.00
CA LYS A 59 -30.55 5.74 -38.67
C LYS A 59 -30.65 5.45 -37.19
N ASP A 60 -30.82 4.17 -36.86
CA ASP A 60 -30.78 3.68 -35.49
C ASP A 60 -29.48 4.17 -34.84
N LEU A 61 -29.63 5.20 -34.01
CA LEU A 61 -28.55 5.65 -33.15
C LEU A 61 -28.26 4.49 -32.20
N SER A 62 -26.99 4.11 -32.09
CA SER A 62 -26.59 3.13 -31.09
C SER A 62 -27.11 3.54 -29.71
N SER A 63 -27.43 2.56 -28.87
CA SER A 63 -27.96 2.79 -27.52
C SER A 63 -27.11 3.80 -26.74
N SER A 64 -25.78 3.73 -26.88
CA SER A 64 -24.85 4.66 -26.22
C SER A 64 -24.92 6.09 -26.79
N SER A 65 -25.14 6.25 -28.10
CA SER A 65 -25.32 7.56 -28.73
C SER A 65 -26.66 8.20 -28.34
N ARG A 66 -27.71 7.39 -28.20
CA ARG A 66 -29.04 7.84 -27.75
C ARG A 66 -29.00 8.28 -26.29
N GLU A 67 -28.36 7.49 -25.43
CA GLU A 67 -28.17 7.80 -24.02
C GLU A 67 -27.33 9.07 -23.82
N ARG A 68 -26.23 9.24 -24.59
CA ARG A 68 -25.44 10.49 -24.59
C ARG A 68 -26.27 11.71 -24.97
N ARG A 69 -27.12 11.60 -26.00
CA ARG A 69 -27.96 12.72 -26.49
C ARG A 69 -29.07 13.08 -25.50
N GLU A 70 -29.73 12.07 -24.94
CA GLU A 70 -30.74 12.27 -23.90
C GLU A 70 -30.14 12.94 -22.66
N GLU A 71 -28.93 12.56 -22.28
CA GLU A 71 -28.24 13.21 -21.17
C GLU A 71 -27.73 14.62 -21.49
N GLU A 72 -27.21 14.88 -22.69
CA GLU A 72 -26.81 16.23 -23.08
C GLU A 72 -28.02 17.18 -23.06
N ASN A 73 -29.19 16.68 -23.46
CA ASN A 73 -30.47 17.39 -23.29
C ASN A 73 -30.81 17.59 -21.81
N ARG A 74 -30.59 16.60 -20.95
CA ARG A 74 -30.73 16.76 -19.49
C ARG A 74 -29.75 17.78 -18.92
N ARG A 75 -28.50 17.86 -19.40
CA ARG A 75 -27.50 18.86 -18.99
C ARG A 75 -27.88 20.26 -19.43
N LYS A 76 -28.37 20.43 -20.66
CA LYS A 76 -28.90 21.71 -21.16
C LYS A 76 -30.11 22.18 -20.35
N LYS A 77 -31.01 21.26 -19.99
CA LYS A 77 -32.14 21.57 -19.08
C LYS A 77 -31.71 21.89 -17.64
N ARG A 78 -30.57 21.36 -17.19
CA ARG A 78 -30.01 21.59 -15.84
C ARG A 78 -29.05 22.77 -15.77
N LYS A 79 -28.74 23.45 -16.88
CA LYS A 79 -27.67 24.46 -16.98
C LYS A 79 -27.85 25.64 -16.02
N ASP A 80 -29.08 25.91 -15.59
CA ASP A 80 -29.41 27.00 -14.67
C ASP A 80 -29.47 26.56 -13.19
N ASP A 81 -29.29 25.27 -12.88
CA ASP A 81 -29.53 24.67 -11.54
C ASP A 81 -28.35 23.83 -10.99
N VAL A 82 -27.18 23.84 -11.67
CA VAL A 82 -26.03 23.02 -11.23
C VAL A 82 -25.17 23.76 -10.21
N VAL A 83 -25.47 23.56 -8.93
CA VAL A 83 -24.45 23.65 -7.87
C VAL A 83 -23.73 22.31 -7.79
N ILE A 84 -22.45 22.27 -8.16
CA ILE A 84 -21.59 21.08 -8.05
C ILE A 84 -21.68 20.56 -6.61
N GLY A 85 -22.22 19.34 -6.44
CA GLY A 85 -22.40 18.68 -5.14
C GLY A 85 -23.86 18.56 -4.65
N LYS A 86 -24.85 19.19 -5.30
CA LYS A 86 -26.29 19.05 -4.93
C LYS A 86 -27.14 18.21 -5.90
N THR A 87 -26.67 17.96 -7.12
CA THR A 87 -27.51 17.37 -8.19
C THR A 87 -27.45 15.85 -8.33
N SER A 88 -26.64 15.14 -7.55
CA SER A 88 -26.39 13.69 -7.70
C SER A 88 -27.31 12.77 -6.88
N ALA A 89 -28.48 13.23 -6.44
CA ALA A 89 -29.40 12.34 -5.71
C ALA A 89 -30.88 12.69 -5.92
N LYS A 90 -31.37 12.60 -7.16
CA LYS A 90 -32.81 12.34 -7.31
C LYS A 90 -33.06 10.90 -6.88
N LYS A 91 -33.88 10.71 -5.84
CA LYS A 91 -34.26 9.39 -5.32
C LYS A 91 -34.82 8.53 -6.46
N GLY A 92 -34.07 7.50 -6.88
CA GLY A 92 -34.46 6.58 -7.95
C GLY A 92 -33.76 6.78 -9.31
N GLU A 93 -33.04 7.89 -9.53
CA GLU A 93 -32.15 7.99 -10.69
C GLU A 93 -30.86 7.21 -10.39
N LYS A 94 -30.48 6.31 -11.30
CA LYS A 94 -29.19 5.63 -11.25
C LYS A 94 -28.13 6.63 -11.70
N ASP A 95 -27.07 6.80 -10.91
CA ASP A 95 -25.86 7.48 -11.37
C ASP A 95 -25.36 6.81 -12.66
N TYR A 96 -24.66 7.58 -13.48
CA TYR A 96 -23.96 7.05 -14.64
C TYR A 96 -23.17 5.80 -14.26
N ALA A 97 -23.21 4.77 -15.09
CA ALA A 97 -22.20 3.73 -15.01
C ALA A 97 -20.84 4.40 -15.24
N LEU A 98 -20.07 4.59 -14.17
CA LEU A 98 -18.68 5.00 -14.27
C LEU A 98 -17.96 3.87 -15.01
N ASP A 99 -17.51 4.17 -16.22
CA ASP A 99 -16.60 3.33 -16.98
C ASP A 99 -15.19 3.91 -16.77
N PRO A 100 -14.39 3.34 -15.84
CA PRO A 100 -13.06 3.86 -15.54
C PRO A 100 -12.14 3.79 -16.76
N GLU A 101 -12.28 2.74 -17.58
CA GLU A 101 -11.44 2.52 -18.76
C GLU A 101 -11.72 3.58 -19.82
N ALA A 102 -12.99 3.83 -20.14
CA ALA A 102 -13.35 4.90 -21.07
C ALA A 102 -12.92 6.29 -20.57
N THR A 103 -13.01 6.52 -19.25
CA THR A 103 -12.59 7.79 -18.63
C THR A 103 -11.08 7.98 -18.70
N GLU A 104 -10.31 6.92 -18.45
CA GLU A 104 -8.85 6.92 -18.56
C GLU A 104 -8.40 7.14 -20.01
N GLN A 105 -9.04 6.47 -20.98
CA GLN A 105 -8.75 6.68 -22.40
C GLN A 105 -9.02 8.11 -22.86
N GLU A 106 -10.14 8.71 -22.44
CA GLU A 106 -10.43 10.11 -22.77
C GLU A 106 -9.43 11.07 -22.11
N PHE A 107 -9.05 10.81 -20.85
CA PHE A 107 -8.01 11.58 -20.17
C PHE A 107 -6.68 11.51 -20.93
N LEU A 108 -6.25 10.31 -21.34
CA LEU A 108 -5.01 10.12 -22.10
C LEU A 108 -5.04 10.83 -23.45
N ARG A 109 -6.20 10.85 -24.12
CA ARG A 109 -6.37 11.56 -25.39
C ARG A 109 -6.19 13.07 -25.27
N GLN A 110 -6.49 13.63 -24.09
CA GLN A 110 -6.33 15.05 -23.78
C GLN A 110 -4.96 15.37 -23.14
N ALA A 111 -4.26 14.36 -22.63
CA ALA A 111 -2.96 14.52 -22.00
C ALA A 111 -1.89 14.94 -23.01
N SER A 112 -0.84 15.61 -22.53
CA SER A 112 0.31 15.98 -23.36
C SER A 112 1.05 14.75 -23.89
N ASN A 113 1.84 14.91 -24.97
CA ASN A 113 2.65 13.82 -25.53
C ASN A 113 3.60 13.20 -24.48
N ILE A 114 4.13 14.00 -23.56
CA ILE A 114 5.01 13.51 -22.48
C ILE A 114 4.19 12.67 -21.49
N GLU A 115 3.01 13.14 -21.10
CA GLU A 115 2.12 12.42 -20.19
C GLU A 115 1.64 11.08 -20.77
N GLN A 116 1.25 11.07 -22.04
CA GLN A 116 0.89 9.83 -22.74
C GLN A 116 2.06 8.83 -22.76
N LYS A 117 3.29 9.29 -23.03
CA LYS A 117 4.50 8.46 -22.99
C LYS A 117 4.77 7.92 -21.59
N VAL A 118 4.73 8.78 -20.56
CA VAL A 118 4.93 8.36 -19.17
C VAL A 118 3.91 7.31 -18.78
N PHE A 119 2.64 7.50 -19.14
CA PHE A 119 1.58 6.53 -18.88
C PHE A 119 1.87 5.18 -19.55
N LEU A 120 2.16 5.18 -20.86
CA LEU A 120 2.42 3.97 -21.62
C LEU A 120 3.63 3.20 -21.09
N MET A 121 4.74 3.90 -20.81
CA MET A 121 5.96 3.31 -20.27
C MET A 121 5.76 2.77 -18.86
N THR A 122 5.01 3.49 -18.01
CA THR A 122 4.67 3.02 -16.66
C THR A 122 3.82 1.75 -16.72
N SER A 123 2.80 1.73 -17.58
CA SER A 123 1.96 0.55 -17.80
C SER A 123 2.76 -0.63 -18.35
N ASN A 124 3.72 -0.38 -19.26
CA ASN A 124 4.63 -1.40 -19.76
C ASN A 124 5.55 -1.94 -18.64
N GLY A 125 6.17 -1.06 -17.85
CA GLY A 125 7.02 -1.44 -16.72
C GLY A 125 6.28 -2.29 -15.69
N LYS A 126 5.01 -1.95 -15.38
CA LYS A 126 4.14 -2.77 -14.51
C LYS A 126 3.86 -4.15 -15.10
N LYS A 127 3.57 -4.24 -16.41
CA LYS A 127 3.38 -5.54 -17.09
C LYS A 127 4.64 -6.40 -17.05
N LEU A 128 5.82 -5.80 -17.27
CA LEU A 128 7.11 -6.48 -17.21
C LEU A 128 7.41 -6.98 -15.79
N LEU A 129 7.17 -6.14 -14.77
CA LEU A 129 7.28 -6.50 -13.36
C LEU A 129 6.34 -7.65 -13.00
N ASN A 130 5.07 -7.59 -13.44
CA ASN A 130 4.11 -8.67 -13.21
C ASN A 130 4.49 -9.98 -13.92
N SER A 131 5.28 -9.88 -15.00
CA SER A 131 5.85 -11.02 -15.72
C SER A 131 7.23 -11.43 -15.19
N LEU A 132 7.66 -10.87 -14.04
CA LEU A 132 8.94 -11.14 -13.38
C LEU A 132 10.19 -10.77 -14.20
N ARG A 133 10.05 -9.92 -15.22
CA ARG A 133 11.15 -9.44 -16.09
C ARG A 133 11.75 -8.15 -15.50
N LEU A 134 12.53 -8.30 -14.43
CA LEU A 134 12.98 -7.18 -13.60
C LEU A 134 13.87 -6.19 -14.35
N GLU A 135 14.84 -6.65 -15.13
CA GLU A 135 15.79 -5.79 -15.84
C GLU A 135 15.11 -4.94 -16.92
N GLU A 136 14.07 -5.49 -17.55
CA GLU A 136 13.30 -4.76 -18.55
C GLU A 136 12.31 -3.79 -17.91
N ALA A 137 11.69 -4.19 -16.79
CA ALA A 137 10.88 -3.30 -15.99
C ALA A 137 11.70 -2.09 -15.50
N ASP A 138 12.95 -2.32 -15.09
CA ASP A 138 13.90 -1.31 -14.65
C ASP A 138 14.16 -0.26 -15.74
N LYS A 139 14.55 -0.71 -16.94
CA LYS A 139 14.76 0.17 -18.11
C LYS A 139 13.51 0.98 -18.46
N ALA A 140 12.33 0.36 -18.39
CA ALA A 140 11.07 1.04 -18.66
C ALA A 140 10.77 2.13 -17.62
N PHE A 141 11.05 1.87 -16.34
CA PHE A 141 10.86 2.85 -15.27
C PHE A 141 11.91 3.95 -15.27
N ASP A 142 13.17 3.64 -15.57
CA ASP A 142 14.22 4.65 -15.72
C ASP A 142 13.89 5.64 -16.83
N SER A 143 13.36 5.15 -17.97
CA SER A 143 12.86 6.01 -19.05
C SER A 143 11.74 6.97 -18.58
N VAL A 144 10.88 6.53 -17.66
CA VAL A 144 9.84 7.38 -17.06
C VAL A 144 10.45 8.44 -16.16
N LEU A 145 11.45 8.08 -15.34
CA LEU A 145 12.14 8.99 -14.44
C LEU A 145 13.00 10.02 -15.19
N GLU A 146 13.55 9.68 -16.36
CA GLU A 146 14.23 10.63 -17.25
C GLU A 146 13.25 11.67 -17.83
N LEU A 147 12.08 11.22 -18.29
CA LEU A 147 11.05 12.11 -18.84
C LEU A 147 10.41 13.00 -17.76
N LYS A 148 10.20 12.45 -16.56
CA LYS A 148 9.58 13.16 -15.44
C LYS A 148 10.20 12.70 -14.12
N PRO A 149 11.31 13.33 -13.67
CA PRO A 149 11.99 12.96 -12.42
C PRO A 149 11.10 13.05 -11.17
N ASN A 150 10.03 13.86 -11.28
CA ASN A 150 9.07 14.11 -10.21
C ASN A 150 7.81 13.22 -10.21
N VAL A 151 7.76 12.19 -11.05
CA VAL A 151 6.63 11.26 -11.11
C VAL A 151 6.53 10.35 -9.89
N TYR A 152 5.30 10.09 -9.41
CA TYR A 152 5.06 9.09 -8.38
C TYR A 152 5.11 7.68 -9.00
N LEU A 153 6.17 6.94 -8.69
CA LEU A 153 6.52 5.65 -9.27
C LEU A 153 7.34 4.81 -8.27
N TRP A 154 6.71 4.39 -7.19
CA TRP A 154 7.38 3.62 -6.14
C TRP A 154 7.70 2.17 -6.58
N GLN A 155 7.02 1.63 -7.60
CA GLN A 155 7.29 0.30 -8.16
C GLN A 155 8.71 0.19 -8.74
N ALA A 156 9.29 1.30 -9.22
CA ALA A 156 10.69 1.34 -9.63
C ALA A 156 11.63 0.98 -8.47
N GLY A 157 11.30 1.42 -7.25
CA GLY A 157 12.06 1.05 -6.05
C GLY A 157 11.98 -0.44 -5.75
N ILE A 158 10.83 -1.08 -5.97
CA ILE A 158 10.69 -2.54 -5.80
C ILE A 158 11.59 -3.28 -6.79
N VAL A 159 11.62 -2.86 -8.05
CA VAL A 159 12.49 -3.46 -9.07
C VAL A 159 13.96 -3.33 -8.66
N LYS A 160 14.41 -2.12 -8.33
CA LYS A 160 15.79 -1.88 -7.86
C LYS A 160 16.12 -2.70 -6.61
N PHE A 161 15.18 -2.87 -5.68
CA PHE A 161 15.37 -3.70 -4.49
C PHE A 161 15.66 -5.16 -4.85
N TYR A 162 14.87 -5.75 -5.74
CA TYR A 162 15.06 -7.15 -6.15
C TYR A 162 16.26 -7.36 -7.08
N LEU A 163 16.69 -6.34 -7.84
CA LEU A 163 17.95 -6.34 -8.58
C LEU A 163 19.19 -6.17 -7.68
N GLY A 164 19.01 -5.92 -6.38
CA GLY A 164 20.11 -5.73 -5.43
C GLY A 164 20.65 -4.31 -5.35
N ASN A 165 20.06 -3.35 -6.07
CA ASN A 165 20.42 -1.93 -6.04
C ASN A 165 19.75 -1.23 -4.84
N ILE A 166 20.07 -1.69 -3.62
CA ILE A 166 19.35 -1.33 -2.39
C ILE A 166 19.40 0.17 -2.06
N GLY A 167 20.52 0.84 -2.33
CA GLY A 167 20.68 2.28 -2.10
C GLY A 167 19.73 3.12 -2.97
N GLU A 168 19.77 2.88 -4.29
CA GLU A 168 18.89 3.56 -5.26
C GLU A 168 17.40 3.27 -4.97
N ALA A 169 17.07 2.03 -4.62
CA ALA A 169 15.72 1.66 -4.20
C ALA A 169 15.25 2.53 -3.02
N GLY A 170 16.09 2.65 -1.99
CA GLY A 170 15.85 3.51 -0.83
C GLY A 170 15.55 4.96 -1.19
N GLU A 171 16.35 5.56 -2.07
CA GLU A 171 16.16 6.94 -2.52
C GLU A 171 14.85 7.14 -3.30
N ILE A 172 14.46 6.17 -4.13
CA ILE A 172 13.17 6.18 -4.83
C ILE A 172 12.03 6.16 -3.80
N PHE A 173 12.09 5.29 -2.79
CA PHE A 173 11.05 5.22 -1.76
C PHE A 173 10.96 6.51 -0.94
N VAL A 174 12.08 7.14 -0.57
CA VAL A 174 12.08 8.42 0.14
C VAL A 174 11.34 9.50 -0.66
N ARG A 175 11.69 9.67 -1.94
CA ARG A 175 11.07 10.68 -2.81
C ARG A 175 9.58 10.43 -2.99
N ASN A 176 9.18 9.17 -3.15
CA ASN A 176 7.76 8.81 -3.31
C ASN A 176 6.96 9.01 -2.02
N ALA A 177 7.52 8.67 -0.85
CA ALA A 177 6.89 8.92 0.45
C ALA A 177 6.62 10.42 0.65
N GLN A 178 7.62 11.27 0.40
CA GLN A 178 7.47 12.73 0.51
C GLN A 178 6.39 13.29 -0.41
N ARG A 179 6.33 12.79 -1.66
CA ARG A 179 5.31 13.21 -2.64
C ARG A 179 3.92 12.78 -2.20
N TYR A 180 3.77 11.54 -1.74
CA TYR A 180 2.50 11.03 -1.23
C TYR A 180 2.03 11.86 -0.02
N GLU A 181 2.92 12.08 0.94
CA GLU A 181 2.64 12.86 2.16
C GLU A 181 2.25 14.29 1.88
N THR A 182 3.01 14.98 1.03
CA THR A 182 2.72 16.36 0.63
C THR A 182 1.38 16.46 -0.08
N LYS A 183 1.05 15.48 -0.93
CA LYS A 183 -0.16 15.50 -1.76
C LYS A 183 -1.42 15.14 -0.98
N PHE A 184 -1.35 14.16 -0.10
CA PHE A 184 -2.52 13.59 0.55
C PHE A 184 -2.65 13.98 2.03
N GLY A 185 -1.61 14.54 2.65
CA GLY A 185 -1.58 14.74 4.11
C GLY A 185 -1.59 13.42 4.89
N LEU A 186 -1.25 12.32 4.20
CA LEU A 186 -1.23 10.96 4.71
C LEU A 186 0.19 10.42 4.70
N GLN A 187 0.60 9.73 5.76
CA GLN A 187 1.89 9.04 5.77
C GLN A 187 1.98 8.05 4.61
N GLY A 188 3.07 8.09 3.85
CA GLY A 188 3.37 7.17 2.76
C GLY A 188 3.78 5.81 3.32
N SER A 189 2.82 5.08 3.87
CA SER A 189 3.10 3.92 4.72
C SER A 189 3.85 2.82 3.98
N GLU A 190 3.50 2.54 2.72
CA GLU A 190 4.14 1.48 1.93
C GLU A 190 5.57 1.87 1.52
N GLU A 191 5.76 3.12 1.08
CA GLU A 191 7.08 3.64 0.74
C GLU A 191 8.00 3.66 1.97
N ARG A 192 7.48 4.02 3.14
CA ARG A 192 8.23 3.96 4.40
C ARG A 192 8.63 2.52 4.76
N ILE A 193 7.72 1.56 4.64
CA ILE A 193 8.03 0.14 4.87
C ILE A 193 9.20 -0.30 3.99
N TRP A 194 9.11 -0.02 2.68
CA TRP A 194 10.14 -0.42 1.74
C TRP A 194 11.47 0.32 1.93
N ARG A 195 11.43 1.62 2.29
CA ARG A 195 12.62 2.39 2.69
C ARG A 195 13.31 1.75 3.89
N HIS A 196 12.55 1.39 4.93
CA HIS A 196 13.09 0.70 6.11
C HIS A 196 13.57 -0.71 5.78
N ALA A 197 12.91 -1.43 4.87
CA ALA A 197 13.37 -2.73 4.39
C ALA A 197 14.76 -2.63 3.71
N CYS A 198 14.97 -1.58 2.90
CA CYS A 198 16.27 -1.30 2.29
C CYS A 198 17.34 -1.03 3.37
N GLU A 199 17.02 -0.20 4.37
CA GLU A 199 17.94 0.14 5.45
C GLU A 199 18.30 -1.09 6.30
N LEU A 200 17.32 -1.91 6.68
CA LEU A 200 17.56 -3.17 7.37
C LEU A 200 18.44 -4.11 6.53
N LYS A 201 18.18 -4.23 5.23
CA LYS A 201 19.01 -5.08 4.36
C LYS A 201 20.46 -4.62 4.33
N LEU A 202 20.72 -3.31 4.22
CA LEU A 202 22.06 -2.73 4.30
C LEU A 202 22.70 -2.95 5.67
N LEU A 203 21.96 -2.75 6.76
CA LEU A 203 22.47 -2.97 8.11
C LEU A 203 22.85 -4.43 8.34
N TYR A 204 22.05 -5.38 7.87
CA TYR A 204 22.29 -6.81 8.08
C TYR A 204 23.30 -7.42 7.11
N SER A 205 23.58 -6.78 5.97
CA SER A 205 24.69 -7.18 5.08
C SER A 205 26.07 -6.71 5.59
N MET A 206 26.11 -5.72 6.47
CA MET A 206 27.35 -5.22 7.08
C MET A 206 27.92 -6.18 8.12
N SER A 207 29.25 -6.13 8.27
CA SER A 207 29.93 -6.82 9.36
C SER A 207 29.47 -6.30 10.74
N VAL A 208 29.65 -7.12 11.77
CA VAL A 208 29.32 -6.71 13.16
C VAL A 208 30.14 -5.49 13.59
N SER A 209 31.39 -5.35 13.11
CA SER A 209 32.27 -4.22 13.44
C SER A 209 31.79 -2.89 12.82
N GLU A 210 31.40 -2.91 11.54
CA GLU A 210 30.86 -1.75 10.85
C GLU A 210 29.57 -1.27 11.49
N ARG A 211 28.66 -2.21 11.80
CA ARG A 211 27.42 -1.89 12.53
C ARG A 211 27.68 -1.22 13.88
N LYS A 212 28.65 -1.72 14.66
CA LYS A 212 29.03 -1.12 15.94
C LYS A 212 29.57 0.31 15.75
N THR A 213 30.36 0.52 14.69
CA THR A 213 30.92 1.84 14.36
C THR A 213 29.83 2.83 13.95
N LEU A 214 28.90 2.42 13.09
CA LEU A 214 27.74 3.22 12.69
C LEU A 214 26.86 3.61 13.89
N LYS A 215 26.56 2.63 14.77
CA LYS A 215 25.80 2.88 16.01
C LYS A 215 26.51 3.88 16.93
N LYS A 216 27.83 3.76 17.09
CA LYS A 216 28.63 4.68 17.93
C LYS A 216 28.60 6.11 17.38
N ASN A 217 28.63 6.27 16.07
CA ASN A 217 28.64 7.57 15.40
C ASN A 217 27.24 8.20 15.28
N LYS A 218 26.17 7.52 15.75
CA LYS A 218 24.76 7.92 15.58
C LYS A 218 24.39 8.23 14.12
N ASN A 219 25.11 7.62 13.17
CA ASN A 219 24.98 7.95 11.75
C ASN A 219 24.22 6.87 10.96
N ILE A 220 23.27 6.19 11.62
CA ILE A 220 22.48 5.11 11.01
C ILE A 220 21.65 5.66 9.84
N GLY A 221 21.06 6.85 10.02
CA GLY A 221 20.30 7.55 8.99
C GLY A 221 21.13 8.07 7.80
N ALA A 222 22.45 7.84 7.76
CA ALA A 222 23.26 8.18 6.59
C ALA A 222 23.21 7.12 5.49
N LEU A 223 22.73 5.90 5.77
CA LEU A 223 22.69 4.83 4.76
C LEU A 223 21.65 5.08 3.68
N ILE A 224 20.49 5.59 4.07
CA ILE A 224 19.40 5.98 3.19
C ILE A 224 18.84 7.28 3.73
N PRO A 225 18.56 8.30 2.90
CA PRO A 225 18.00 9.56 3.37
C PRO A 225 16.77 9.35 4.26
N SER A 226 16.69 10.11 5.36
CA SER A 226 15.51 10.08 6.24
C SER A 226 14.33 10.75 5.55
N ILE A 227 13.14 10.19 5.70
CA ILE A 227 11.90 10.86 5.30
C ILE A 227 11.54 11.84 6.42
N PRO A 228 11.38 13.15 6.14
CA PRO A 228 10.99 14.12 7.15
C PRO A 228 9.78 13.65 7.94
N GLU A 229 9.77 13.93 9.25
CA GLU A 229 8.60 13.69 10.06
C GLU A 229 7.46 14.59 9.59
N PHE A 230 6.39 13.95 9.13
CA PHE A 230 5.17 14.65 8.78
C PHE A 230 4.39 14.91 10.08
N LYS A 231 4.58 16.11 10.66
CA LYS A 231 3.79 16.56 11.81
C LYS A 231 2.35 16.75 11.37
N ARG A 232 1.45 15.93 11.91
CA ARG A 232 0.03 15.96 11.56
C ARG A 232 -0.76 16.63 12.67
N ASP A 233 -1.75 17.42 12.30
CA ASP A 233 -2.86 17.76 13.18
C ASP A 233 -3.82 16.55 13.20
N ASP A 234 -3.91 15.86 14.35
CA ASP A 234 -4.45 14.49 14.54
C ASP A 234 -5.90 14.19 14.08
N ILE A 235 -6.61 15.15 13.49
CA ILE A 235 -8.08 15.16 13.55
C ILE A 235 -8.77 14.32 12.45
N PHE A 236 -8.15 14.07 11.28
CA PHE A 236 -8.94 13.60 10.12
C PHE A 236 -8.47 12.35 9.36
N ALA A 237 -7.39 11.69 9.75
CA ALA A 237 -6.85 10.60 8.93
C ALA A 237 -6.35 9.39 9.74
N LYS A 238 -7.28 8.64 10.34
CA LYS A 238 -6.95 7.30 10.85
C LYS A 238 -6.54 6.45 9.65
N GLU A 239 -5.30 5.95 9.62
CA GLU A 239 -4.86 4.96 8.62
C GLU A 239 -5.80 3.76 8.74
N THR A 240 -6.60 3.54 7.69
CA THR A 240 -7.63 2.50 7.68
C THR A 240 -7.01 1.12 7.45
N ARG A 241 -5.77 1.06 6.95
CA ARG A 241 -5.03 -0.18 6.68
C ARG A 241 -4.20 -0.58 7.90
N GLN A 242 -4.86 -1.18 8.89
CA GLN A 242 -4.24 -1.59 10.15
C GLN A 242 -3.00 -2.48 9.97
N VAL A 243 -3.05 -3.46 9.05
CA VAL A 243 -1.89 -4.32 8.75
C VAL A 243 -0.71 -3.52 8.26
N VAL A 244 -0.93 -2.56 7.35
CA VAL A 244 0.15 -1.71 6.80
C VAL A 244 0.75 -0.83 7.90
N LYS A 245 -0.07 -0.26 8.79
CA LYS A 245 0.42 0.49 9.95
C LYS A 245 1.35 -0.37 10.82
N ILE A 246 0.90 -1.56 11.20
CA ILE A 246 1.68 -2.45 12.08
C ILE A 246 2.96 -2.92 11.39
N THR A 247 2.90 -3.20 10.08
CA THR A 247 4.11 -3.49 9.30
C THR A 247 5.09 -2.33 9.36
N ARG A 248 4.64 -1.09 9.14
CA ARG A 248 5.53 0.07 9.23
C ARG A 248 6.15 0.16 10.61
N ASP A 249 5.34 0.05 11.66
CA ASP A 249 5.80 0.14 13.05
C ASP A 249 6.83 -0.99 13.37
N LEU A 250 6.66 -2.19 12.80
CA LEU A 250 7.64 -3.28 12.87
C LEU A 250 8.99 -2.86 12.26
N PHE A 251 8.97 -2.44 10.98
CA PHE A 251 10.20 -2.11 10.25
C PHE A 251 10.91 -0.89 10.85
N GLU A 252 10.16 0.14 11.23
CA GLU A 252 10.67 1.35 11.89
C GLU A 252 11.31 1.02 13.24
N SER A 253 10.61 0.28 14.11
CA SER A 253 11.12 -0.12 15.41
C SER A 253 12.40 -0.96 15.30
N SER A 254 12.53 -1.80 14.27
CA SER A 254 13.73 -2.59 14.03
C SER A 254 14.93 -1.74 13.58
N VAL A 255 14.70 -0.71 12.75
CA VAL A 255 15.74 0.25 12.37
C VAL A 255 16.21 1.03 13.61
N GLU A 256 15.28 1.46 14.45
CA GLU A 256 15.56 2.23 15.67
C GLU A 256 16.16 1.40 16.82
N GLY A 257 16.03 0.06 16.77
CA GLY A 257 16.39 -0.83 17.87
C GLY A 257 15.40 -0.75 19.05
N ASN A 258 14.13 -0.43 18.77
CA ASN A 258 13.04 -0.45 19.73
C ASN A 258 12.44 -1.86 19.85
N PHE A 259 13.14 -2.73 20.60
CA PHE A 259 12.78 -4.15 20.74
C PHE A 259 11.36 -4.43 21.26
N PRO A 260 10.81 -3.69 22.25
CA PRO A 260 9.41 -3.84 22.65
C PRO A 260 8.43 -3.78 21.49
N ASN A 261 8.51 -2.70 20.71
CA ASN A 261 7.59 -2.43 19.62
C ASN A 261 7.82 -3.42 18.48
N GLU A 262 9.07 -3.76 18.17
CA GLU A 262 9.37 -4.81 17.18
C GLU A 262 8.68 -6.15 17.53
N ILE A 263 8.86 -6.61 18.78
CA ILE A 263 8.29 -7.89 19.23
C ILE A 263 6.75 -7.84 19.19
N LEU A 264 6.17 -6.72 19.64
CA LEU A 264 4.73 -6.54 19.66
C LEU A 264 4.14 -6.47 18.24
N SER A 265 4.70 -5.65 17.36
CA SER A 265 4.23 -5.51 15.97
C SER A 265 4.36 -6.82 15.20
N LYS A 266 5.44 -7.60 15.43
CA LYS A 266 5.58 -8.95 14.86
C LYS A 266 4.48 -9.89 15.34
N ALA A 267 4.16 -9.87 16.64
CA ALA A 267 3.08 -10.69 17.20
C ALA A 267 1.69 -10.28 16.68
N GLN A 268 1.44 -8.97 16.52
CA GLN A 268 0.21 -8.45 15.94
C GLN A 268 0.07 -8.79 14.45
N LEU A 269 1.14 -8.77 13.66
CA LEU A 269 1.08 -9.25 12.27
C LEU A 269 0.76 -10.74 12.20
N LEU A 270 1.32 -11.56 13.09
CA LEU A 270 1.00 -12.98 13.16
C LEU A 270 -0.48 -13.23 13.51
N PHE A 271 -1.09 -12.39 14.33
CA PHE A 271 -2.53 -12.43 14.58
C PHE A 271 -3.34 -12.25 13.28
N PHE A 272 -3.00 -11.27 12.44
CA PHE A 272 -3.67 -11.08 11.15
C PHE A 272 -3.36 -12.21 10.15
N ALA A 273 -2.10 -12.66 10.12
CA ALA A 273 -1.65 -13.75 9.26
C ALA A 273 -2.36 -15.08 9.58
N ARG A 274 -2.81 -15.28 10.81
CA ARG A 274 -3.62 -16.42 11.24
C ARG A 274 -5.13 -16.17 11.20
N GLY A 275 -5.55 -15.08 10.55
CA GLY A 275 -6.95 -14.81 10.27
C GLY A 275 -7.69 -14.19 11.45
N GLY A 276 -7.10 -13.19 12.11
CA GLY A 276 -7.75 -12.35 13.12
C GLY A 276 -9.13 -11.79 12.71
N THR A 277 -9.80 -11.14 13.65
CA THR A 277 -11.26 -10.86 13.69
C THR A 277 -11.78 -9.81 12.69
N SER A 278 -11.00 -9.44 11.66
CA SER A 278 -11.46 -8.43 10.69
C SER A 278 -12.59 -8.95 9.81
N THR A 279 -13.66 -8.16 9.74
CA THR A 279 -14.81 -8.39 8.86
C THR A 279 -14.56 -7.94 7.42
N HIS A 280 -13.56 -7.11 7.17
CA HIS A 280 -13.31 -6.50 5.86
C HIS A 280 -11.97 -6.97 5.29
N ASP A 281 -12.01 -7.50 4.05
CA ASP A 281 -10.87 -7.95 3.26
C ASP A 281 -9.86 -8.86 3.99
N ARG A 282 -10.39 -9.81 4.77
CA ARG A 282 -9.61 -10.76 5.59
C ARG A 282 -8.53 -11.49 4.77
N LYS A 283 -8.82 -11.85 3.51
CA LYS A 283 -7.86 -12.53 2.63
C LYS A 283 -6.68 -11.63 2.29
N LEU A 284 -6.93 -10.38 1.89
CA LEU A 284 -5.85 -9.44 1.58
C LEU A 284 -5.03 -9.12 2.83
N TRP A 285 -5.66 -8.94 4.00
CA TRP A 285 -4.93 -8.70 5.24
C TRP A 285 -4.03 -9.87 5.63
N LYS A 286 -4.53 -11.10 5.49
CA LYS A 286 -3.77 -12.32 5.73
C LYS A 286 -2.58 -12.42 4.77
N LEU A 287 -2.82 -12.18 3.48
CA LEU A 287 -1.80 -12.14 2.42
C LEU A 287 -0.71 -11.12 2.74
N THR A 288 -1.11 -9.87 2.98
CA THR A 288 -0.21 -8.75 3.26
C THR A 288 0.60 -8.97 4.54
N ALA A 289 -0.02 -9.52 5.59
CA ALA A 289 0.68 -9.84 6.83
C ALA A 289 1.74 -10.93 6.64
N TRP A 290 1.39 -12.04 5.96
CA TRP A 290 2.38 -13.09 5.64
C TRP A 290 3.50 -12.56 4.76
N TYR A 291 3.16 -11.79 3.72
CA TYR A 291 4.15 -11.22 2.81
C TYR A 291 5.16 -10.34 3.57
N TYR A 292 4.69 -9.39 4.37
CA TYR A 292 5.59 -8.47 5.06
C TYR A 292 6.36 -9.13 6.21
N LEU A 293 5.80 -10.14 6.89
CA LEU A 293 6.57 -10.99 7.79
C LEU A 293 7.68 -11.73 7.04
N GLY A 294 7.38 -12.26 5.85
CA GLY A 294 8.37 -12.89 4.98
C GLY A 294 9.48 -11.92 4.60
N LEU A 295 9.12 -10.72 4.13
CA LEU A 295 10.07 -9.69 3.74
C LEU A 295 10.95 -9.27 4.92
N TYR A 296 10.34 -9.05 6.09
CA TYR A 296 11.06 -8.72 7.32
C TYR A 296 12.10 -9.78 7.69
N ASN A 297 11.71 -11.06 7.66
CA ASN A 297 12.62 -12.15 7.95
C ASN A 297 13.74 -12.26 6.88
N ASP A 298 13.48 -12.00 5.60
CA ASP A 298 14.52 -12.00 4.54
C ASP A 298 15.55 -10.88 4.77
N VAL A 299 15.09 -9.65 5.02
CA VAL A 299 16.01 -8.51 5.20
C VAL A 299 16.82 -8.59 6.48
N THR A 300 16.33 -9.31 7.49
CA THR A 300 17.04 -9.57 8.75
C THR A 300 17.87 -10.86 8.74
N GLY A 301 17.90 -11.60 7.62
CA GLY A 301 18.71 -12.81 7.45
C GLY A 301 18.10 -14.10 8.03
N ASN A 302 16.83 -14.10 8.46
CA ASN A 302 16.10 -15.27 8.92
C ASN A 302 15.47 -16.02 7.73
N VAL A 303 16.30 -16.59 6.85
CA VAL A 303 15.89 -17.15 5.55
C VAL A 303 14.80 -18.23 5.68
N ASP A 304 14.94 -19.18 6.61
CA ASP A 304 13.97 -20.27 6.77
C ASP A 304 12.57 -19.78 7.14
N GLU A 305 12.50 -18.80 8.04
CA GLU A 305 11.22 -18.22 8.46
C GLU A 305 10.63 -17.33 7.37
N SER A 306 11.48 -16.63 6.61
CA SER A 306 11.07 -15.88 5.43
C SER A 306 10.39 -16.78 4.41
N ARG A 307 11.06 -17.88 4.05
CA ARG A 307 10.55 -18.87 3.10
C ARG A 307 9.18 -19.41 3.51
N LYS A 308 9.01 -19.80 4.79
CA LYS A 308 7.72 -20.25 5.34
C LYS A 308 6.63 -19.20 5.14
N CYS A 309 6.92 -17.95 5.52
CA CYS A 309 5.98 -16.84 5.38
C CYS A 309 5.62 -16.57 3.91
N MET A 310 6.60 -16.62 3.00
CA MET A 310 6.40 -16.39 1.57
C MET A 310 5.58 -17.50 0.92
N LYS A 311 5.80 -18.77 1.29
CA LYS A 311 4.94 -19.88 0.85
C LYS A 311 3.49 -19.67 1.32
N MET A 312 3.29 -19.22 2.56
CA MET A 312 1.95 -18.90 3.07
C MET A 312 1.29 -17.73 2.32
N ALA A 313 2.05 -16.67 2.01
CA ALA A 313 1.56 -15.56 1.22
C ALA A 313 1.20 -16.01 -0.21
N LEU A 314 2.04 -16.82 -0.85
CA LEU A 314 1.81 -17.34 -2.20
C LEU A 314 0.54 -18.19 -2.28
N LYS A 315 0.28 -19.05 -1.28
CA LYS A 315 -0.97 -19.84 -1.18
C LYS A 315 -2.24 -18.96 -1.12
N LEU A 316 -2.12 -17.72 -0.66
CA LEU A 316 -3.23 -16.75 -0.58
C LEU A 316 -3.39 -15.89 -1.85
N CYS A 317 -2.44 -15.97 -2.78
CA CYS A 317 -2.51 -15.25 -4.04
C CYS A 317 -3.59 -15.87 -4.94
N PRO A 318 -4.38 -15.05 -5.67
CA PRO A 318 -5.35 -15.57 -6.62
C PRO A 318 -4.63 -16.33 -7.73
N SER A 319 -5.11 -17.54 -8.06
CA SER A 319 -4.51 -18.43 -9.06
C SER A 319 -4.48 -17.86 -10.48
N SER A 320 -5.15 -16.73 -10.73
CA SER A 320 -5.42 -16.24 -12.08
C SER A 320 -4.33 -15.36 -12.69
N GLY A 321 -3.26 -14.98 -11.98
CA GLY A 321 -2.15 -14.17 -12.54
C GLY A 321 -2.57 -12.83 -13.17
N LYS A 322 -3.84 -12.42 -13.02
CA LYS A 322 -4.48 -11.26 -13.65
C LYS A 322 -4.83 -10.19 -12.63
N SER A 323 -4.19 -10.20 -11.46
CA SER A 323 -4.38 -9.11 -10.52
C SER A 323 -3.58 -7.91 -11.00
N ASP A 324 -4.25 -6.79 -11.24
CA ASP A 324 -3.58 -5.51 -11.54
C ASP A 324 -2.85 -4.95 -10.31
N ASP A 325 -3.18 -5.45 -9.12
CA ASP A 325 -2.54 -5.02 -7.87
C ASP A 325 -1.27 -5.83 -7.61
N ILE A 326 -0.16 -5.09 -7.55
CA ILE A 326 1.19 -5.59 -7.32
C ILE A 326 1.31 -6.45 -6.06
N VAL A 327 0.50 -6.18 -5.02
CA VAL A 327 0.53 -6.93 -3.75
C VAL A 327 0.34 -8.43 -3.97
N HIS A 328 -0.46 -8.82 -4.97
CA HIS A 328 -0.67 -10.22 -5.31
C HIS A 328 0.49 -10.86 -6.08
N THR A 329 1.33 -10.05 -6.71
CA THR A 329 2.52 -10.52 -7.43
C THR A 329 3.74 -10.59 -6.52
N LEU A 330 3.80 -9.77 -5.48
CA LEU A 330 4.99 -9.66 -4.62
C LEU A 330 5.48 -10.99 -4.02
N PRO A 331 4.63 -11.91 -3.51
CA PRO A 331 5.09 -13.20 -3.01
C PRO A 331 5.70 -14.06 -4.12
N LEU A 332 5.05 -14.12 -5.28
CA LEU A 332 5.55 -14.88 -6.44
C LEU A 332 6.90 -14.33 -6.91
N LEU A 333 7.00 -13.01 -7.02
CA LEU A 333 8.24 -12.33 -7.36
C LEU A 333 9.36 -12.66 -6.37
N HIS A 334 9.09 -12.57 -5.07
CA HIS A 334 10.08 -12.85 -4.04
C HIS A 334 10.58 -14.29 -4.10
N MET A 335 9.66 -15.26 -4.19
CA MET A 335 9.98 -16.68 -4.29
C MET A 335 10.82 -16.99 -5.54
N SER A 336 10.54 -16.30 -6.66
CA SER A 336 11.24 -16.49 -7.93
C SER A 336 12.66 -15.94 -7.89
N VAL A 337 12.85 -14.71 -7.41
CA VAL A 337 14.18 -14.08 -7.30
C VAL A 337 15.08 -14.85 -6.32
N ARG A 338 14.49 -15.54 -5.34
CA ARG A 338 15.21 -16.34 -4.34
C ARG A 338 15.35 -17.82 -4.70
N GLU A 339 14.75 -18.27 -5.81
CA GLU A 339 14.75 -19.67 -6.26
C GLU A 339 14.22 -20.65 -5.20
N TRP A 340 13.19 -20.27 -4.43
CA TRP A 340 12.67 -21.07 -3.31
C TRP A 340 11.56 -22.08 -3.68
N PHE A 341 11.37 -22.38 -4.96
CA PHE A 341 10.34 -23.32 -5.41
C PHE A 341 10.76 -24.79 -5.28
N ASP A 342 12.03 -25.11 -5.48
CA ASP A 342 12.50 -26.50 -5.64
C ASP A 342 12.94 -27.18 -4.33
N ASP A 343 12.79 -26.51 -3.19
CA ASP A 343 13.12 -27.08 -1.88
C ASP A 343 12.03 -28.08 -1.44
N SER A 344 12.17 -29.33 -1.90
CA SER A 344 11.32 -30.50 -1.63
C SER A 344 11.23 -30.91 -0.14
N GLY A 345 12.04 -30.31 0.74
CA GLY A 345 12.01 -30.57 2.18
C GLY A 345 10.78 -30.03 2.91
N PHE A 346 9.73 -29.63 2.19
CA PHE A 346 8.53 -29.01 2.73
C PHE A 346 7.23 -29.67 2.27
N ASP A 347 7.30 -30.74 1.46
CA ASP A 347 6.11 -31.47 1.01
C ASP A 347 5.42 -32.22 2.16
N ASP A 348 6.10 -32.45 3.29
CA ASP A 348 5.53 -32.89 4.57
C ASP A 348 4.96 -31.70 5.38
N ASP A 349 4.26 -30.78 4.72
CA ASP A 349 3.86 -29.49 5.30
C ASP A 349 2.82 -29.73 6.42
N PRO A 350 3.13 -29.49 7.72
CA PRO A 350 2.17 -29.65 8.83
C PRO A 350 1.03 -28.62 8.80
N LEU A 351 0.86 -27.93 7.68
CA LEU A 351 -0.13 -26.90 7.41
C LEU A 351 -1.41 -27.45 6.80
N GLU A 352 -1.45 -28.67 6.25
CA GLU A 352 -2.72 -29.30 5.87
C GLU A 352 -3.62 -29.56 7.10
N ASP A 353 -2.99 -29.73 8.27
CA ASP A 353 -3.63 -29.84 9.57
C ASP A 353 -3.84 -28.49 10.27
N ASP A 354 -3.40 -27.37 9.68
CA ASP A 354 -3.68 -26.05 10.25
C ASP A 354 -5.17 -25.74 10.03
N PRO A 355 -6.00 -25.69 11.11
CA PRO A 355 -7.44 -25.51 11.00
C PRO A 355 -7.82 -24.20 10.29
N PHE A 356 -6.90 -23.23 10.24
CA PHE A 356 -7.09 -21.95 9.56
C PHE A 356 -6.94 -22.02 8.04
N TYR A 357 -6.56 -23.18 7.48
CA TYR A 357 -6.36 -23.37 6.05
C TYR A 357 -7.63 -23.84 5.32
N ARG A 358 -8.45 -24.69 5.97
CA ARG A 358 -9.65 -25.30 5.35
C ARG A 358 -10.84 -24.35 5.17
N ASP A 359 -10.84 -23.21 5.85
CA ASP A 359 -12.00 -22.33 5.86
C ASP A 359 -11.99 -21.32 4.69
N HIS A 360 -12.39 -21.80 3.51
CA HIS A 360 -12.70 -20.94 2.36
C HIS A 360 -14.13 -20.40 2.39
N SER A 361 -14.99 -20.86 3.31
CA SER A 361 -16.42 -20.57 3.34
C SER A 361 -16.81 -19.39 4.23
N GLY A 362 -15.84 -18.70 4.85
CA GLY A 362 -16.13 -17.55 5.70
C GLY A 362 -16.75 -17.95 7.03
N SER A 363 -16.39 -19.12 7.57
CA SER A 363 -16.84 -19.53 8.89
C SER A 363 -16.35 -18.53 9.95
N VAL A 364 -17.20 -18.34 10.95
CA VAL A 364 -16.88 -17.57 12.15
C VAL A 364 -15.79 -18.33 12.91
N LEU A 365 -14.76 -17.61 13.39
CA LEU A 365 -13.71 -18.17 14.25
C LEU A 365 -14.34 -18.85 15.46
N THR A 366 -13.96 -20.09 15.72
CA THR A 366 -14.39 -20.80 16.93
C THR A 366 -13.61 -20.28 18.15
N THR A 367 -14.12 -20.54 19.36
CA THR A 367 -13.38 -20.23 20.60
C THR A 367 -12.05 -20.98 20.69
N ALA A 368 -11.99 -22.19 20.13
CA ALA A 368 -10.75 -22.96 20.03
C ALA A 368 -9.72 -22.30 19.11
N ASP A 369 -10.16 -21.71 18.00
CA ASP A 369 -9.31 -20.97 17.07
C ASP A 369 -8.70 -19.74 17.75
N VAL A 370 -9.51 -18.96 18.46
CA VAL A 370 -9.02 -17.78 19.20
C VAL A 370 -8.00 -18.18 20.26
N ALA A 371 -8.29 -19.22 21.05
CA ALA A 371 -7.35 -19.72 22.06
C ALA A 371 -6.04 -20.25 21.44
N SER A 372 -6.10 -20.85 20.26
CA SER A 372 -4.91 -21.28 19.50
C SER A 372 -4.07 -20.09 19.08
N ILE A 373 -4.69 -19.04 18.51
CA ILE A 373 -4.01 -17.81 18.11
C ILE A 373 -3.32 -17.15 19.31
N ASP A 374 -4.00 -17.05 20.46
CA ASP A 374 -3.44 -16.46 21.68
C ASP A 374 -2.19 -17.21 22.16
N ARG A 375 -2.19 -18.54 22.11
CA ARG A 375 -1.00 -19.35 22.44
C ARG A 375 0.16 -19.08 21.48
N TYR A 376 -0.12 -18.88 20.19
CA TYR A 376 0.91 -18.53 19.21
C TYR A 376 1.49 -17.14 19.44
N ILE A 377 0.64 -16.14 19.72
CA ILE A 377 1.08 -14.79 20.09
C ILE A 377 1.97 -14.86 21.32
N GLU A 378 1.54 -15.60 22.35
CA GLU A 378 2.33 -15.79 23.57
C GLU A 378 3.70 -16.40 23.26
N LYS A 379 3.73 -17.47 22.45
CA LYS A 379 4.98 -18.13 22.03
C LYS A 379 5.88 -17.17 21.25
N CYS A 380 5.32 -16.35 20.36
CA CYS A 380 6.07 -15.35 19.61
C CYS A 380 6.71 -14.30 20.53
N ILE A 381 5.92 -13.70 21.44
CA ILE A 381 6.41 -12.70 22.40
C ILE A 381 7.50 -13.31 23.28
N ARG A 382 7.26 -14.50 23.84
CA ARG A 382 8.24 -15.21 24.68
C ARG A 382 9.52 -15.54 23.91
N GLY A 383 9.40 -15.96 22.65
CA GLY A 383 10.53 -16.21 21.76
C GLY A 383 11.35 -14.95 21.44
N GLY A 384 10.69 -13.81 21.25
CA GLY A 384 11.36 -12.52 21.06
C GLY A 384 12.12 -12.08 22.32
N VAL A 385 11.45 -12.10 23.47
CA VAL A 385 12.01 -11.68 24.76
C VAL A 385 13.20 -12.56 25.19
N THR A 386 13.15 -13.86 24.91
CA THR A 386 14.25 -14.77 25.28
C THR A 386 15.52 -14.51 24.48
N LYS A 387 15.42 -14.02 23.24
CA LYS A 387 16.57 -13.68 22.38
C LYS A 387 17.31 -12.42 22.84
N LEU A 388 16.68 -11.54 23.61
CA LEU A 388 17.29 -10.30 24.08
C LEU A 388 18.46 -10.56 25.06
N SER A 389 19.54 -9.83 24.84
CA SER A 389 20.66 -9.71 25.78
C SER A 389 20.24 -8.94 27.04
N MET A 390 21.08 -8.98 28.08
CA MET A 390 20.80 -8.26 29.33
C MET A 390 20.68 -6.74 29.13
N VAL A 391 21.51 -6.18 28.22
CA VAL A 391 21.50 -4.74 27.92
C VAL A 391 20.21 -4.36 27.19
N GLU A 392 19.82 -5.14 26.19
CA GLU A 392 18.60 -4.92 25.41
C GLU A 392 17.35 -5.09 26.28
N LEU A 393 17.31 -6.06 27.19
CA LEU A 393 16.21 -6.23 28.16
C LEU A 393 16.02 -4.99 29.04
N ARG A 394 17.11 -4.44 29.60
CA ARG A 394 17.04 -3.23 30.43
C ARG A 394 16.62 -2.01 29.62
N GLN A 395 17.11 -1.88 28.38
CA GLN A 395 16.69 -0.81 27.47
C GLN A 395 15.20 -0.93 27.12
N ALA A 396 14.75 -2.13 26.74
CA ALA A 396 13.35 -2.44 26.43
C ALA A 396 12.41 -2.09 27.60
N LEU A 397 12.75 -2.53 28.82
CA LEU A 397 11.99 -2.20 30.02
C LEU A 397 11.97 -0.69 30.29
N ARG A 398 13.08 0.02 30.08
CA ARG A 398 13.15 1.48 30.25
C ARG A 398 12.24 2.22 29.26
N ILE A 399 12.18 1.78 28.01
CA ILE A 399 11.30 2.36 26.98
C ILE A 399 9.84 2.26 27.40
N ILE A 400 9.43 1.13 27.97
CA ILE A 400 8.05 0.90 28.47
C ILE A 400 7.81 1.62 29.82
N GLY A 401 8.85 2.11 30.50
CA GLY A 401 8.74 2.73 31.82
C GLY A 401 8.68 1.73 32.99
N LEU A 402 9.22 0.52 32.80
CA LEU A 402 9.28 -0.54 33.81
C LEU A 402 10.63 -0.57 34.54
N LYS A 403 10.61 -1.12 35.76
CA LYS A 403 11.81 -1.33 36.58
C LYS A 403 12.84 -2.23 35.88
N THR A 404 14.12 -1.89 36.01
CA THR A 404 15.25 -2.57 35.31
C THR A 404 16.18 -3.38 36.22
N ASP A 405 15.87 -3.46 37.51
CA ASP A 405 16.57 -4.26 38.52
C ASP A 405 16.01 -5.70 38.58
N GLY A 406 16.88 -6.63 38.99
CA GLY A 406 16.58 -8.06 39.11
C GLY A 406 17.48 -8.96 38.25
N SER A 407 17.22 -10.27 38.34
CA SER A 407 17.89 -11.28 37.52
C SER A 407 17.44 -11.20 36.05
N LYS A 408 18.20 -11.78 35.12
CA LYS A 408 17.81 -11.82 33.70
C LYS A 408 16.42 -12.45 33.49
N GLN A 409 16.07 -13.45 34.31
CA GLN A 409 14.79 -14.12 34.23
C GLN A 409 13.64 -13.21 34.70
N ASP A 410 13.84 -12.45 35.78
CA ASP A 410 12.85 -11.49 36.28
C ASP A 410 12.56 -10.40 35.24
N LEU A 411 13.62 -9.90 34.58
CA LEU A 411 13.49 -8.89 33.54
C LEU A 411 12.73 -9.43 32.31
N ARG A 412 13.03 -10.68 31.90
CA ARG A 412 12.32 -11.35 30.80
C ARG A 412 10.85 -11.52 31.12
N GLU A 413 10.52 -12.04 32.30
CA GLU A 413 9.13 -12.28 32.69
C GLU A 413 8.35 -10.96 32.80
N ARG A 414 8.96 -9.93 33.38
CA ARG A 414 8.36 -8.59 33.47
C ARG A 414 8.05 -8.00 32.10
N LEU A 415 9.00 -8.06 31.17
CA LEU A 415 8.80 -7.57 29.80
C LEU A 415 7.72 -8.39 29.08
N PHE A 416 7.77 -9.71 29.20
CA PHE A 416 6.81 -10.62 28.59
C PHE A 416 5.37 -10.35 29.04
N LEU A 417 5.13 -10.21 30.35
CA LEU A 417 3.79 -9.93 30.88
C LEU A 417 3.23 -8.59 30.38
N SER A 418 4.07 -7.56 30.30
CA SER A 418 3.68 -6.26 29.76
C SER A 418 3.26 -6.35 28.28
N LEU A 419 4.10 -6.95 27.45
CA LEU A 419 3.82 -7.10 26.01
C LEU A 419 2.62 -8.00 25.75
N LYS A 420 2.43 -9.05 26.57
CA LYS A 420 1.25 -9.92 26.49
C LYS A 420 -0.04 -9.16 26.77
N ALA A 421 -0.07 -8.34 27.82
CA ALA A 421 -1.24 -7.53 28.15
C ALA A 421 -1.59 -6.55 27.01
N GLU A 422 -0.59 -5.94 26.38
CA GLU A 422 -0.77 -5.04 25.25
C GLU A 422 -1.22 -5.77 23.97
N ALA A 423 -0.71 -6.97 23.70
CA ALA A 423 -1.19 -7.79 22.59
C ALA A 423 -2.64 -8.25 22.78
N GLN A 424 -3.06 -8.51 24.02
CA GLN A 424 -4.44 -8.91 24.34
C GLN A 424 -5.43 -7.74 24.20
N SER A 425 -5.04 -6.52 24.58
CA SER A 425 -5.90 -5.35 24.39
C SER A 425 -6.20 -5.11 22.91
N PHE A 426 -5.22 -5.36 22.03
CA PHE A 426 -5.37 -5.26 20.59
C PHE A 426 -6.42 -6.23 20.01
N GLY A 427 -6.44 -7.49 20.47
CA GLY A 427 -7.37 -8.52 19.97
C GLY A 427 -8.84 -8.29 20.38
N SER A 428 -9.07 -7.55 21.47
CA SER A 428 -10.41 -7.30 22.01
C SER A 428 -11.29 -6.36 21.17
N GLY A 429 -10.78 -5.82 20.07
CA GLY A 429 -11.50 -4.86 19.23
C GLY A 429 -11.63 -3.46 19.84
N ASN A 430 -11.12 -3.26 21.06
CA ASN A 430 -10.89 -1.95 21.66
C ASN A 430 -9.65 -1.31 21.01
N ILE A 431 -9.76 -1.04 19.71
CA ILE A 431 -8.80 -0.20 19.00
C ILE A 431 -9.27 1.24 19.24
N PRO A 432 -8.58 2.06 20.05
CA PRO A 432 -8.95 3.45 20.26
C PRO A 432 -9.10 4.21 18.94
#